data_AF-A0A5J9UDC1-F1
#
_entry.id   AF-A0A5J9UDC1-F1
#
_cell.length_a   1.000
_cell.length_b   1.000
_cell.length_c   1.000
_cell.angle_alpha   90.00
_cell.angle_beta   90.00
_cell.angle_gamma   90.00
#
_symmetry.space_group_name_H-M   'P 1'
#
loop_
_entity.id
_entity.type
_entity.pdbx_description
1 polymer ?
#
loop_
_entity_poly.entity_id
_entity_poly.type
_entity_poly.pdbx_seq_one_letter_code
_entity_poly.pdbx_strand_id
1 'polypeptide(L)'
;MKPRLDMLCAAVVAVLLLAACNATAAKSTSQLKNGQHRQASSSASGSCDVFRGRWVLDASYPLYDSSRCPFVRKEFDCRKPGGEPNQTTIPHIRLDYSVTLVYYLSHYLIDIVNEKAGRVLKLDAVDKCHKWRDADVLVFGSWCWWASKK
;
A
#
# COMPACT_ATOMS: atom_id res chain seq x y z
N MET A 1 39.14 -24.99 50.77
CA MET A 1 38.73 -24.36 49.49
C MET A 1 37.85 -25.36 48.75
N LYS A 2 36.55 -25.07 48.59
CA LYS A 2 35.58 -25.89 47.85
C LYS A 2 34.79 -24.95 46.94
N PRO A 3 34.87 -25.10 45.60
CA PRO A 3 34.02 -24.31 44.72
C PRO A 3 32.56 -24.70 44.96
N ARG A 4 31.68 -23.70 45.07
CA ARG A 4 30.27 -23.91 45.37
C ARG A 4 29.61 -24.66 44.22
N LEU A 5 29.03 -25.81 44.56
CA LEU A 5 28.36 -26.77 43.68
C LEU A 5 27.29 -26.13 42.78
N ASP A 6 26.72 -25.00 43.22
CA ASP A 6 25.70 -24.23 42.49
C ASP A 6 26.24 -23.62 41.17
N MET A 7 27.51 -23.20 41.14
CA MET A 7 28.09 -22.55 39.96
C MET A 7 28.43 -23.56 38.87
N LEU A 8 28.76 -24.79 39.25
CA LEU A 8 28.96 -25.91 38.34
C LEU A 8 27.61 -26.35 37.73
N CYS A 9 26.54 -26.37 38.51
CA CYS A 9 25.19 -26.67 38.01
C CYS A 9 24.73 -25.66 36.95
N ALA A 10 24.90 -24.36 37.20
CA ALA A 10 24.52 -23.32 36.24
C ALA A 10 25.31 -23.41 34.93
N ALA A 11 26.62 -23.69 35.01
CA ALA A 11 27.47 -23.86 33.83
C ALA A 11 27.08 -25.10 33.02
N VAL A 12 26.79 -26.23 33.68
CA VAL A 12 26.35 -27.46 33.00
C VAL A 12 25.00 -27.27 32.32
N VAL A 13 24.03 -26.61 32.97
CA VAL A 13 22.72 -26.30 32.36
C VAL A 13 22.85 -25.38 31.15
N ALA A 14 23.70 -24.34 31.22
CA ALA A 14 23.93 -23.45 30.09
C ALA A 14 24.57 -24.16 28.89
N VAL A 15 25.54 -25.06 29.13
CA VAL A 15 26.17 -25.86 28.07
C VAL A 15 25.19 -26.84 27.43
N LEU A 16 24.31 -27.47 28.22
CA LEU A 16 23.27 -28.36 27.69
C LEU A 16 22.22 -27.62 26.85
N LEU A 17 21.82 -26.40 27.26
CA LEU A 17 20.88 -25.57 26.49
C LEU A 17 21.49 -25.09 25.18
N LEU A 18 22.77 -24.69 25.18
CA LEU A 18 23.49 -24.30 23.96
C LEU A 18 23.66 -25.49 23.00
N ALA A 19 23.94 -26.69 23.51
CA ALA A 19 24.02 -27.90 22.70
C ALA A 19 22.66 -28.25 22.07
N ALA A 20 21.55 -28.07 22.79
CA ALA A 20 20.19 -28.29 22.27
C ALA A 20 19.80 -27.27 21.18
N CYS A 21 20.24 -26.00 21.28
CA CYS A 21 20.03 -25.00 20.23
C CYS A 21 20.72 -25.36 18.91
N ASN A 22 21.88 -26.03 18.97
CA ASN A 22 22.59 -26.45 17.75
C ASN A 22 21.99 -27.72 17.12
N ALA A 23 21.11 -28.43 17.83
CA ALA A 23 20.47 -29.65 17.33
C ALA A 23 19.24 -29.39 16.45
N THR A 24 18.76 -28.14 16.33
CA THR A 24 17.65 -27.76 15.43
C THR A 24 18.09 -26.99 14.18
N ALA A 25 19.39 -26.74 14.02
CA ALA A 25 19.95 -25.99 12.89
C ALA A 25 20.72 -26.86 11.89
N ALA A 26 20.36 -28.14 11.72
CA ALA A 26 20.97 -29.01 10.73
C ALA A 26 19.94 -29.62 9.76
N LYS A 27 20.02 -29.12 8.52
CA LYS A 27 19.58 -29.71 7.23
C LYS A 27 18.09 -29.68 6.90
N SER A 28 17.77 -28.63 6.14
CA SER A 28 16.77 -28.69 5.08
C SER A 28 17.25 -29.59 3.92
N THR A 29 16.26 -30.17 3.22
CA THR A 29 16.27 -30.85 1.90
C THR A 29 16.45 -32.39 1.86
N SER A 30 15.36 -33.15 1.64
CA SER A 30 15.03 -33.74 0.32
C SER A 30 13.86 -34.75 0.33
N GLN A 31 12.82 -34.43 -0.48
CA GLN A 31 11.99 -35.31 -1.31
C GLN A 31 10.93 -36.27 -0.69
N LEU A 32 9.66 -35.85 -0.78
CA LEU A 32 8.54 -36.70 -1.22
C LEU A 32 7.84 -36.00 -2.40
N LYS A 33 8.12 -36.45 -3.62
CA LYS A 33 7.37 -36.10 -4.84
C LYS A 33 6.03 -36.85 -4.81
N ASN A 34 4.93 -36.17 -5.09
CA ASN A 34 4.16 -36.37 -6.34
C ASN A 34 2.86 -35.52 -6.32
N GLY A 35 2.94 -34.33 -6.88
CA GLY A 35 1.79 -33.57 -7.36
C GLY A 35 2.14 -33.07 -8.74
N GLN A 36 1.52 -33.63 -9.78
CA GLN A 36 1.73 -33.22 -11.16
C GLN A 36 1.14 -31.81 -11.38
N HIS A 37 1.87 -30.77 -11.00
CA HIS A 37 1.68 -29.45 -11.58
C HIS A 37 2.42 -29.47 -12.92
N ARG A 38 1.64 -29.49 -14.01
CA ARG A 38 2.13 -29.40 -15.39
C ARG A 38 3.21 -28.32 -15.47
N GLN A 39 4.42 -28.72 -15.86
CA GLN A 39 5.45 -27.80 -16.30
C GLN A 39 4.95 -27.13 -17.59
N ALA A 40 4.28 -25.99 -17.44
CA ALA A 40 4.24 -25.01 -18.51
C ALA A 40 5.68 -24.49 -18.66
N SER A 41 6.30 -24.90 -19.76
CA SER A 41 7.43 -24.25 -20.43
C SER A 41 8.02 -23.03 -19.71
N SER A 42 9.27 -23.13 -19.29
CA SER A 42 10.09 -21.97 -18.95
C SER A 42 10.21 -21.04 -20.17
N SER A 43 9.38 -20.02 -20.20
CA SER A 43 9.56 -18.88 -21.10
C SER A 43 9.15 -17.62 -20.34
N ALA A 44 10.18 -16.84 -19.99
CA ALA A 44 10.15 -15.56 -19.29
C ALA A 44 9.89 -15.62 -17.77
N SER A 45 10.95 -15.87 -16.99
CA SER A 45 11.16 -15.12 -15.73
C SER A 45 11.44 -13.64 -16.06
N GLY A 46 10.55 -13.02 -16.82
CA GLY A 46 10.51 -11.59 -17.10
C GLY A 46 9.62 -10.93 -16.06
N SER A 47 9.98 -9.71 -15.68
CA SER A 47 9.10 -8.85 -14.88
C SER A 47 7.70 -8.81 -15.51
N CYS A 48 6.66 -9.08 -14.72
CA CYS A 48 5.28 -8.93 -15.15
C CYS A 48 4.96 -7.42 -15.16
N ASP A 49 4.91 -6.83 -16.35
CA ASP A 49 4.51 -5.44 -16.53
C ASP A 49 2.98 -5.34 -16.45
N VAL A 50 2.48 -4.93 -15.28
CA VAL A 50 1.04 -4.77 -15.00
C VAL A 50 0.38 -3.68 -15.86
N PHE A 51 1.16 -2.84 -16.56
CA PHE A 51 0.66 -1.79 -17.45
C PHE A 51 0.60 -2.23 -18.93
N ARG A 52 1.12 -3.41 -19.27
CA ARG A 52 1.04 -3.98 -20.62
C ARG A 52 -0.03 -5.06 -20.72
N GLY A 53 -1.08 -4.79 -21.50
CA GLY A 53 -2.14 -5.76 -21.72
C GLY A 53 -3.21 -5.27 -22.69
N ARG A 54 -4.36 -5.95 -22.69
CA ARG A 54 -5.58 -5.54 -23.40
C ARG A 54 -6.75 -5.62 -22.44
N TRP A 55 -7.75 -4.77 -22.67
CA TRP A 55 -9.05 -4.93 -22.02
C TRP A 55 -9.67 -6.26 -22.42
N VAL A 56 -10.08 -7.05 -21.44
CA VAL A 56 -10.81 -8.31 -21.60
C VAL A 56 -12.17 -8.13 -20.94
N LEU A 57 -13.23 -8.48 -21.66
CA LEU A 57 -14.58 -8.41 -21.11
C LEU A 57 -14.71 -9.48 -20.02
N ASP A 58 -15.15 -9.05 -18.84
CA ASP A 58 -15.42 -9.94 -17.71
C ASP A 58 -16.82 -9.65 -17.16
N ALA A 59 -17.63 -10.71 -17.06
CA ALA A 59 -18.99 -10.64 -16.55
C ALA A 59 -19.05 -10.44 -15.01
N SER A 60 -17.92 -10.63 -14.30
CA SER A 60 -17.83 -10.38 -12.86
C SER A 60 -17.81 -8.89 -12.48
N TYR A 61 -17.54 -8.00 -13.45
CA TYR A 61 -17.54 -6.56 -13.23
C TYR A 61 -18.96 -5.96 -13.26
N PRO A 62 -19.22 -4.88 -12.49
CA PRO A 62 -18.27 -4.11 -11.69
C PRO A 62 -17.94 -4.74 -10.33
N LEU A 63 -16.75 -4.44 -9.79
CA LEU A 63 -16.28 -4.94 -8.48
C LEU A 63 -17.19 -4.54 -7.30
N TYR A 64 -17.94 -3.45 -7.43
CA TYR A 64 -18.92 -3.00 -6.45
C TYR A 64 -20.07 -2.25 -7.12
N ASP A 65 -21.21 -2.17 -6.44
CA ASP A 65 -22.36 -1.39 -6.89
C ASP A 65 -22.20 0.08 -6.46
N SER A 66 -21.88 0.97 -7.41
CA SER A 66 -21.68 2.41 -7.14
C SER A 66 -22.89 3.07 -6.50
N SER A 67 -24.10 2.64 -6.87
CA SER A 67 -25.35 3.22 -6.38
C SER A 67 -25.60 2.92 -4.91
N ARG A 68 -24.95 1.91 -4.35
CA ARG A 68 -25.06 1.52 -2.93
C ARG A 68 -23.95 2.07 -2.05
N CYS A 69 -22.94 2.71 -2.63
CA CYS A 69 -21.83 3.26 -1.85
C CYS A 69 -22.21 4.63 -1.25
N PRO A 70 -22.29 4.77 0.09
CA PRO A 70 -22.66 6.05 0.72
C PRO A 70 -21.54 7.09 0.63
N PHE A 71 -20.31 6.69 0.30
CA PHE A 71 -19.14 7.57 0.27
C PHE A 71 -18.82 8.11 -1.12
N VAL A 72 -19.33 7.48 -2.18
CA VAL A 72 -19.12 7.96 -3.56
C VAL A 72 -19.92 9.25 -3.72
N ARG A 73 -19.22 10.35 -4.03
CA ARG A 73 -19.91 11.61 -4.30
C ARG A 73 -20.72 11.51 -5.59
N LYS A 74 -21.81 12.26 -5.63
CA LYS A 74 -22.72 12.31 -6.78
C LYS A 74 -22.04 12.70 -8.09
N GLU A 75 -20.99 13.53 -8.05
CA GLU A 75 -20.26 13.92 -9.27
C GLU A 75 -19.58 12.72 -9.95
N PHE A 76 -19.40 11.62 -9.22
CA PHE A 76 -18.79 10.39 -9.70
C PHE A 76 -19.78 9.22 -9.85
N ASP A 77 -21.04 9.35 -9.41
CA ASP A 77 -22.07 8.30 -9.53
C ASP A 77 -22.93 8.52 -10.79
N CYS A 78 -22.45 8.03 -11.94
CA CYS A 78 -23.12 8.19 -13.23
C CYS A 78 -24.48 7.49 -13.32
N ARG A 79 -24.80 6.57 -12.39
CA ARG A 79 -26.06 5.82 -12.38
C ARG A 79 -27.18 6.55 -11.66
N LYS A 80 -26.88 7.56 -10.83
CA LYS A 80 -27.89 8.33 -10.10
C LYS A 80 -28.13 9.70 -10.75
N PRO A 81 -29.33 9.96 -11.30
CA PRO A 81 -29.70 11.28 -11.75
C PRO A 81 -30.00 12.23 -10.56
N GLY A 82 -29.39 13.43 -10.55
CA GLY A 82 -29.92 14.62 -9.87
C GLY A 82 -29.90 14.68 -8.33
N GLY A 83 -28.74 14.54 -7.68
CA GLY A 83 -28.61 14.73 -6.22
C GLY A 83 -28.40 16.19 -5.76
N GLU A 84 -28.97 16.55 -4.61
CA GLU A 84 -28.94 17.88 -3.97
C GLU A 84 -27.49 18.35 -3.63
N PRO A 85 -27.13 19.64 -3.82
CA PRO A 85 -25.75 20.13 -3.73
C PRO A 85 -25.38 20.65 -2.34
N ASN A 86 -25.27 19.80 -1.31
CA ASN A 86 -24.82 20.25 0.01
C ASN A 86 -23.77 19.38 0.71
N GLN A 87 -23.02 18.52 0.00
CA GLN A 87 -21.95 17.71 0.61
C GLN A 87 -20.55 18.17 0.15
N THR A 88 -20.09 19.31 0.64
CA THR A 88 -18.77 19.89 0.30
C THR A 88 -17.61 19.32 1.14
N THR A 89 -17.87 18.39 2.06
CA THR A 89 -16.82 17.79 2.92
C THR A 89 -16.26 16.52 2.26
N ILE A 90 -14.94 16.47 2.07
CA ILE A 90 -14.24 15.25 1.63
C ILE A 90 -14.35 14.20 2.74
N PRO A 91 -14.85 12.98 2.46
CA PRO A 91 -15.05 11.99 3.51
C PRO A 91 -13.70 11.44 3.99
N HIS A 92 -13.42 11.61 5.28
CA HIS A 92 -12.50 10.72 5.99
C HIS A 92 -13.24 9.40 6.22
N ILE A 93 -12.87 8.36 5.48
CA ILE A 93 -13.53 7.06 5.57
C ILE A 93 -12.70 6.21 6.54
N ARG A 94 -13.24 5.98 7.74
CA ARG A 94 -12.70 4.99 8.68
C ARG A 94 -13.47 3.69 8.47
N LEU A 95 -12.76 2.66 8.02
CA LEU A 95 -13.29 1.31 7.92
C LEU A 95 -13.09 0.59 9.26
N ASP A 96 -13.92 -0.43 9.52
CA ASP A 96 -13.88 -1.20 10.77
C ASP A 96 -12.55 -1.92 11.02
N TYR A 97 -11.73 -2.06 9.97
CA TYR A 97 -10.42 -2.70 10.00
C TYR A 97 -9.26 -1.77 10.37
N SER A 98 -9.53 -0.63 11.03
CA SER A 98 -8.52 0.40 11.34
C SER A 98 -7.81 0.96 10.11
N VAL A 99 -8.44 0.87 8.94
CA VAL A 99 -7.95 1.47 7.69
C VAL A 99 -8.61 2.84 7.52
N THR A 100 -7.80 3.86 7.21
CA THR A 100 -8.27 5.21 6.92
C THR A 100 -7.94 5.57 5.49
N LEU A 101 -8.96 5.86 4.68
CA LEU A 101 -8.78 6.42 3.34
C LEU A 101 -8.95 7.94 3.40
N VAL A 102 -7.94 8.67 2.92
CA VAL A 102 -7.91 10.14 2.90
C VAL A 102 -7.63 10.62 1.49
N TYR A 103 -8.48 11.51 0.99
CA TYR A 103 -8.26 12.21 -0.27
C TYR A 103 -7.85 13.66 0.01
N TYR A 104 -6.67 14.06 -0.46
CA TYR A 104 -6.18 15.44 -0.33
C TYR A 104 -6.10 16.09 -1.72
N LEU A 105 -6.94 17.10 -1.95
CA LEU A 105 -6.95 17.83 -3.23
C LEU A 105 -5.78 18.81 -3.28
N SER A 106 -4.72 18.45 -3.99
CA SER A 106 -3.61 19.34 -4.34
C SER A 106 -3.36 19.27 -5.85
N HIS A 107 -3.95 20.20 -6.60
CA HIS A 107 -3.95 20.18 -8.07
C HIS A 107 -2.56 20.04 -8.69
N TYR A 108 -1.57 20.75 -8.15
CA TYR A 108 -0.20 20.75 -8.67
C TYR A 108 0.80 20.03 -7.77
N LEU A 109 0.37 19.54 -6.60
CA LEU A 109 1.21 18.95 -5.53
C LEU A 109 2.21 19.92 -4.86
N ILE A 110 2.63 20.97 -5.56
CA ILE A 110 3.53 22.03 -5.09
C ILE A 110 2.78 23.25 -4.53
N ASP A 111 3.52 24.13 -3.88
CA ASP A 111 2.95 25.35 -3.30
C ASP A 111 2.60 26.40 -4.35
N ILE A 112 1.39 26.96 -4.19
CA ILE A 112 0.95 28.15 -4.91
C ILE A 112 1.08 29.33 -3.95
N VAL A 113 1.96 30.26 -4.29
CA VAL A 113 2.23 31.48 -3.52
C VAL A 113 1.71 32.70 -4.27
N ASN A 114 1.35 33.75 -3.54
CA ASN A 114 1.03 35.04 -4.14
C ASN A 114 2.31 35.86 -4.21
N GLU A 115 2.76 36.16 -5.42
CA GLU A 115 3.85 37.09 -5.69
C GLU A 115 3.31 38.34 -6.38
N LYS A 116 4.18 39.32 -6.65
CA LYS A 116 3.81 40.56 -7.34
C LYS A 116 3.18 40.30 -8.72
N ALA A 117 3.55 39.20 -9.37
CA ALA A 117 3.02 38.77 -10.67
C ALA A 117 1.68 38.01 -10.57
N GLY A 118 1.14 37.78 -9.37
CA GLY A 118 -0.09 37.02 -9.13
C GLY A 118 0.17 35.67 -8.44
N ARG A 119 -0.74 34.70 -8.63
CA ARG A 119 -0.55 33.34 -8.12
C ARG A 119 0.50 32.62 -8.97
N VAL A 120 1.61 32.27 -8.33
CA VAL A 120 2.74 31.59 -8.96
C VAL A 120 2.93 30.23 -8.33
N LEU A 121 3.26 29.25 -9.18
CA LEU A 121 3.66 27.91 -8.77
C LEU A 121 5.13 27.93 -8.38
N LYS A 122 5.43 27.66 -7.11
CA LYS A 122 6.81 27.57 -6.62
C LYS A 122 7.29 26.12 -6.78
N LEU A 123 8.02 25.85 -7.86
CA LEU A 123 8.40 24.49 -8.26
C LEU A 123 9.28 23.76 -7.23
N ASP A 124 10.06 24.52 -6.45
CA ASP A 124 11.01 23.97 -5.48
C ASP A 124 10.44 23.89 -4.06
N ALA A 125 9.13 24.08 -3.87
CA ALA A 125 8.51 24.12 -2.55
C ALA A 125 7.32 23.17 -2.43
N VAL A 126 7.35 22.40 -1.34
CA VAL A 126 6.28 21.50 -0.89
C VAL A 126 6.11 21.66 0.63
N ASP A 127 5.99 22.89 1.09
CA ASP A 127 5.92 23.24 2.52
C ASP A 127 4.65 22.68 3.17
N LYS A 128 3.59 22.49 2.38
CA LYS A 128 2.36 21.80 2.80
C LYS A 128 2.52 20.27 2.88
N CYS A 129 3.74 19.73 2.77
CA CYS A 129 4.05 18.30 2.87
C CYS A 129 3.67 17.65 4.22
N HIS A 130 3.65 18.44 5.30
CA HIS A 130 3.39 17.92 6.65
C HIS A 130 2.06 17.18 6.81
N LYS A 131 1.06 17.43 5.95
CA LYS A 131 -0.26 16.78 6.05
C LYS A 131 -0.30 15.30 5.64
N TRP A 132 0.75 14.81 4.98
CA TRP A 132 0.83 13.45 4.42
C TRP A 132 2.01 12.66 4.98
N ARG A 133 2.69 13.20 6.00
CA ARG A 133 3.86 12.55 6.62
C ARG A 133 3.53 11.26 7.35
N ASP A 134 2.32 11.15 7.90
CA ASP A 134 1.90 10.00 8.71
C ASP A 134 1.18 8.92 7.88
N ALA A 135 1.19 9.02 6.55
CA ALA A 135 0.51 8.05 5.69
C ALA A 135 1.39 6.83 5.42
N ASP A 136 0.82 5.63 5.53
CA ASP A 136 1.51 4.38 5.19
C ASP A 136 1.69 4.20 3.67
N VAL A 137 0.70 4.67 2.89
CA VAL A 137 0.67 4.58 1.43
C VAL A 137 0.23 5.91 0.84
N LEU A 138 0.98 6.39 -0.16
CA LEU A 138 0.72 7.65 -0.85
C LEU A 138 0.57 7.43 -2.36
N VAL A 139 -0.47 8.00 -2.94
CA VAL A 139 -0.75 7.95 -4.38
C VAL A 139 -0.97 9.37 -4.89
N PHE A 140 -0.13 9.81 -5.83
CA PHE A 140 -0.20 11.15 -6.40
C PHE A 140 -0.73 11.13 -7.83
N GLY A 141 -1.50 12.16 -8.18
CA GLY A 141 -1.91 12.43 -9.56
C GLY A 141 -2.14 13.93 -9.75
N SER A 142 -1.42 14.54 -10.68
CA SER A 142 -1.52 15.99 -10.96
C SER A 142 -1.64 16.34 -12.45
N TRP A 143 -1.61 15.33 -13.33
CA TRP A 143 -1.48 15.53 -14.79
C TRP A 143 -2.49 16.49 -15.40
N CYS A 144 -3.78 16.39 -15.02
CA CYS A 144 -4.86 17.16 -15.64
C CYS A 144 -4.75 18.68 -15.49
N TRP A 145 -3.97 19.17 -14.51
CA TRP A 145 -3.79 20.60 -14.26
C TRP A 145 -2.57 21.19 -14.98
N TRP A 146 -1.57 20.35 -15.27
CA TRP A 146 -0.38 20.76 -16.04
C TRP A 146 -0.64 20.83 -17.54
N ALA A 147 -1.62 20.05 -18.02
CA ALA A 147 -2.06 20.08 -19.40
C ALA A 147 -2.86 21.36 -19.71
N SER A 148 -2.19 22.51 -19.74
CA SER A 148 -2.76 23.73 -20.29
C SER A 148 -2.94 23.60 -21.81
N LYS A 149 -4.07 24.14 -22.28
CA LYS A 149 -4.48 24.16 -23.68
C LYS A 149 -3.41 24.87 -24.53
N LYS A 150 -3.05 24.25 -25.66
CA LYS A 150 -2.55 24.98 -26.83
C LYS A 150 -3.61 25.97 -27.30
#